data_AF-A0A939UHB9-F1
#
_entry.id   AF-A0A939UHB9-F1
#
_cell.length_a   1.000
_cell.length_b   1.000
_cell.length_c   1.000
_cell.angle_alpha   90.00
_cell.angle_beta   90.00
_cell.angle_gamma   90.00
#
_symmetry.space_group_name_H-M   'P 1'
#
loop_
_entity.id
_entity.type
_entity.pdbx_description
1 polymer ?
#
loop_
_entity_poly.entity_id
_entity_poly.type
_entity_poly.pdbx_seq_one_letter_code
_entity_poly.pdbx_strand_id
1 'polypeptide(L)' 'MPKCPSCAIKNSLETKQSVTRFYRTEPFFNGCCPTPPMGWNSWNYFKQDINEKMLLEMARAIKESGLYDAGYT' A
#
# COMPACT_ATOMS: atom_id res chain seq x y z
N MET A 1 -30.15 -30.26 -13.49
CA MET A 1 -30.04 -30.89 -12.16
C MET A 1 -30.79 -30.03 -11.16
N PRO A 2 -31.94 -30.47 -10.63
CA PRO A 2 -32.72 -29.66 -9.70
C PRO A 2 -31.94 -29.54 -8.39
N LYS A 3 -31.66 -28.30 -7.97
CA LYS A 3 -30.91 -28.04 -6.73
C LYS A 3 -31.76 -28.44 -5.52
N CYS A 4 -31.13 -29.12 -4.56
CA CYS A 4 -31.73 -29.71 -3.37
C CYS A 4 -32.38 -28.65 -2.45
N PRO A 5 -33.59 -28.87 -1.90
CA PRO A 5 -34.29 -27.87 -1.08
C PRO A 5 -33.53 -27.42 0.17
N SER A 6 -32.59 -28.23 0.66
CA SER A 6 -31.77 -27.92 1.84
C SER A 6 -30.69 -26.86 1.57
N CYS A 7 -30.30 -26.62 0.31
CA CYS A 7 -29.31 -25.60 -0.01
C CYS A 7 -29.89 -24.17 0.02
N ALA A 8 -31.22 -24.03 0.05
CA ALA A 8 -31.87 -22.71 0.12
C ALA A 8 -31.86 -22.10 1.53
N ILE A 9 -31.74 -22.92 2.59
CA ILE A 9 -31.90 -22.46 3.97
C ILE A 9 -30.58 -22.01 4.63
N LYS A 10 -29.41 -22.34 4.04
CA LYS A 10 -28.12 -21.87 4.58
C LYS A 10 -27.79 -20.41 4.27
N ASN A 11 -28.63 -19.70 3.52
CA ASN A 11 -28.41 -18.28 3.20
C ASN A 11 -29.28 -17.29 4.00
N SER A 12 -30.09 -17.76 4.96
CA SER A 12 -31.00 -16.88 5.72
C SER A 12 -30.53 -16.49 7.12
N LEU A 13 -29.45 -17.08 7.64
CA LEU A 13 -28.99 -16.83 9.03
C LEU A 13 -27.55 -16.34 9.15
N GLU A 14 -26.81 -16.21 8.05
CA GLU A 14 -25.68 -15.30 8.05
C GLU A 14 -26.26 -13.90 7.98
N THR A 15 -26.53 -13.37 9.17
CA THR A 15 -26.66 -11.93 9.38
C THR A 15 -25.64 -11.28 8.46
N LYS A 16 -26.12 -10.50 7.50
CA LYS A 16 -25.30 -9.54 6.78
C LYS A 16 -24.84 -8.56 7.85
N GLN A 17 -23.85 -8.95 8.64
CA GLN A 17 -23.00 -8.01 9.30
C GLN A 17 -22.35 -7.32 8.13
N SER A 18 -22.97 -6.20 7.74
CA SER A 18 -22.35 -5.25 6.84
C SER A 18 -20.97 -5.07 7.42
N VAL A 19 -19.98 -5.63 6.75
CA VAL A 19 -18.59 -5.32 7.04
C VAL A 19 -18.48 -3.87 6.58
N THR A 20 -18.99 -2.95 7.41
CA THR A 20 -18.50 -1.60 7.45
C THR A 20 -17.03 -1.81 7.77
N ARG A 21 -16.19 -1.79 6.73
CA ARG A 21 -14.78 -1.51 6.90
C ARG A 21 -14.74 -0.26 7.76
N PHE A 22 -14.46 -0.44 9.05
CA PHE A 22 -14.01 0.65 9.89
C PHE A 22 -12.59 0.94 9.42
N TYR A 23 -12.45 1.63 8.29
CA TYR A 23 -11.26 2.42 8.05
C TYR A 23 -11.20 3.37 9.24
N ARG A 24 -10.22 3.14 10.12
CA ARG A 24 -9.92 4.02 11.23
C ARG A 24 -9.78 5.43 10.66
N THR A 25 -10.75 6.30 10.90
CA THR A 25 -10.76 7.70 10.46
C THR A 25 -9.98 8.59 11.42
N GLU A 26 -9.07 8.02 12.22
CA GLU A 26 -8.14 8.85 12.96
C GLU A 26 -7.04 9.28 11.99
N PRO A 27 -6.92 10.59 11.68
CA PRO A 27 -5.81 11.06 10.88
C PRO A 27 -4.51 10.64 11.56
N PHE A 28 -3.77 9.71 10.96
CA PHE A 28 -2.42 9.31 11.40
C PHE A 28 -1.42 10.42 11.01
N PHE A 29 -1.73 11.64 11.44
CA PHE A 29 -0.93 12.83 11.19
C PHE A 29 -0.14 13.10 12.46
N ASN A 30 1.04 12.47 12.54
CA ASN A 30 1.96 12.61 13.65
C ASN A 30 2.71 13.97 13.62
N GLY A 31 2.18 14.97 12.89
CA GLY A 31 2.85 16.24 12.59
C GLY A 31 4.10 16.13 11.68
N CYS A 32 4.55 14.92 11.35
CA CYS A 32 5.83 14.67 10.67
C CYS A 32 5.81 14.96 9.16
N CYS A 33 4.65 14.84 8.50
CA CYS A 33 4.52 14.97 7.05
C CYS A 33 3.43 15.99 6.68
N PRO A 34 3.70 17.31 6.78
CA PRO A 34 2.74 18.35 6.38
C PRO A 34 2.50 18.38 4.87
N THR A 35 3.49 17.95 4.08
CA THR A 35 3.39 17.74 2.64
C THR A 35 3.44 16.25 2.33
N PRO A 36 2.88 15.80 1.18
CA PRO A 36 3.06 14.42 0.73
C PRO A 36 4.55 14.07 0.67
N PRO A 37 4.99 12.93 1.25
CA PRO A 37 6.40 12.54 1.18
C PRO A 37 6.77 12.20 -0.27
N MET A 38 7.89 12.74 -0.72
CA MET A 38 8.43 12.47 -2.05
C MET A 38 9.73 11.68 -1.90
N GLY A 39 9.88 10.62 -2.69
CA GLY A 39 11.03 9.73 -2.60
C GLY A 39 11.00 8.69 -3.72
N TRP A 40 11.78 7.62 -3.55
CA TRP A 40 11.94 6.57 -4.55
C TRP A 40 11.62 5.18 -3.97
N ASN A 41 11.11 4.29 -4.81
CA ASN A 41 10.78 2.92 -4.43
C ASN A 41 11.39 1.94 -5.44
N SER A 42 12.15 0.96 -4.94
CA SER A 42 12.80 -0.09 -5.73
C SER A 42 11.83 -1.07 -6.38
N TRP A 43 10.66 -1.29 -5.79
CA TRP A 43 9.74 -2.37 -6.15
C TRP A 43 9.21 -2.29 -7.58
N ASN A 44 8.93 -1.08 -8.07
CA ASN A 44 8.33 -0.89 -9.39
C ASN A 44 9.18 -1.50 -10.52
N TYR A 45 10.50 -1.44 -10.37
CA TYR A 45 11.43 -1.95 -11.37
C TYR A 45 12.10 -3.26 -10.92
N PHE A 46 12.72 -3.26 -9.73
CA PHE A 46 13.62 -4.33 -9.28
C PHE A 46 12.91 -5.51 -8.60
N LYS A 47 11.70 -5.32 -8.07
CA LYS A 47 10.93 -6.35 -7.35
C LYS A 47 11.75 -7.03 -6.23
N GLN A 48 12.10 -8.31 -6.41
CA GLN A 48 12.84 -9.12 -5.45
C GLN A 48 14.36 -9.03 -5.63
N ASP A 49 14.85 -8.47 -6.75
CA ASP A 49 16.26 -8.33 -7.05
C ASP A 49 16.82 -7.05 -6.44
N ILE A 50 16.95 -7.04 -5.11
CA ILE A 50 17.42 -5.89 -4.34
C ILE A 50 18.69 -6.28 -3.57
N ASN A 51 19.71 -5.42 -3.65
CA ASN A 51 20.95 -5.54 -2.89
C ASN A 51 21.46 -4.16 -2.44
N GLU A 52 22.36 -4.14 -1.44
CA GLU A 52 22.90 -2.92 -0.82
C GLU A 52 23.59 -2.00 -1.83
N LYS A 53 24.43 -2.57 -2.71
CA LYS A 53 25.19 -1.80 -3.70
C LYS A 53 24.25 -1.01 -4.61
N MET A 54 23.22 -1.68 -5.14
CA MET A 54 22.21 -1.04 -5.98
C MET A 54 21.47 0.08 -5.25
N LEU A 55 21.09 -0.12 -3.98
CA LEU A 55 20.42 0.93 -3.18
C LEU A 55 21.32 2.16 -3.00
N LEU A 56 22.62 1.96 -2.74
CA LEU A 56 23.58 3.06 -2.61
C LEU A 56 23.81 3.78 -3.95
N GLU A 57 23.86 3.06 -5.07
CA GLU A 57 23.96 3.65 -6.40
C GLU A 57 22.71 4.48 -6.75
N MET A 58 21.51 3.98 -6.44
CA MET A 58 20.27 4.72 -6.63
C MET A 58 20.21 5.99 -5.77
N ALA A 59 20.65 5.93 -4.52
CA ALA A 59 20.73 7.10 -3.65
C ALA A 59 21.69 8.16 -4.21
N ARG A 60 22.84 7.75 -4.76
CA ARG A 60 23.77 8.67 -5.45
C ARG A 60 23.13 9.27 -6.70
N ALA A 61 22.46 8.47 -7.53
CA ALA A 61 21.80 8.94 -8.74
C ALA A 61 20.69 9.97 -8.44
N ILE A 62 19.91 9.79 -7.38
CA ILE A 62 18.89 10.77 -6.93
C ILE A 62 19.55 12.12 -6.58
N LYS A 63 20.71 12.08 -5.93
CA LYS A 63 21.46 13.30 -5.60
C LYS A 63 22.08 13.95 -6.84
N GLU A 64 22.75 13.17 -7.68
CA GLU A 64 23.45 13.66 -8.88
C GLU A 64 22.51 14.22 -9.94
N SER A 65 21.28 13.69 -10.03
CA SER A 65 20.24 14.19 -10.95
C SER A 65 19.55 15.47 -10.47
N GLY A 66 19.84 15.96 -9.27
CA GLY A 66 19.16 17.11 -8.67
C GLY A 66 17.76 16.81 -8.13
N LEU A 67 17.31 15.54 -8.15
CA LEU A 67 16.02 15.14 -7.58
C LEU A 67 15.99 15.31 -6.06
N TYR A 68 17.14 15.12 -5.40
CA TYR A 68 17.28 15.41 -3.97
C TYR A 68 16.90 16.87 -3.66
N ASP A 69 17.41 17.82 -4.44
CA ASP A 69 17.14 19.25 -4.26
C ASP A 69 15.69 19.61 -4.62
N ALA A 70 15.03 18.81 -5.47
CA ALA A 70 13.61 18.90 -5.76
C ALA A 70 12.70 18.29 -4.67
N GLY A 71 13.29 17.72 -3.61
CA GLY A 71 12.58 17.18 -2.45
C GLY A 71 12.34 15.67 -2.47
N TYR A 72 12.98 14.92 -3.39
CA TYR A 72 12.96 13.45 -3.34
C TYR A 72 13.98 12.97 -2.29
N THR A 73 13.49 12.64 -1.09
CA THR A 73 14.31 12.29 0.09
C THR A 73 13.97 10.92 0.65
#